data_AF-A0A4Y7PIT4-F1
#
_entry.id   AF-A0A4Y7PIT4-F1
#
_cell.length_a   1.000
_cell.length_b   1.000
_cell.length_c   1.000
_cell.angle_alpha   90.00
_cell.angle_beta   90.00
_cell.angle_gamma   90.00
#
_symmetry.space_group_name_H-M   'P 1'
#
loop_
_entity.id
_entity.type
_entity.pdbx_description
1 polymer ?
#
loop_
_entity_poly.entity_id
_entity_poly.type
_entity_poly.pdbx_seq_one_letter_code
_entity_poly.pdbx_strand_id
1 'polypeptide(L)'
;MVIIDEKCMLPPPPPYAPPPGVDLNPPPFPSHKVAKTLASLPPHILLYIVHQTLPQTSGEFDGEGKIERQRKTLYWMSIGLRLVNRIFYIACMHVLRSTYLPAYTSLIHKPYSSDPFPMSVPTPTTSTSLPLASPVNALQRETQVLDYFIALKVREDVWADDTELHLERDESFRDLFDLMQPRARTEDLVRVFGEHAGIISVTGCVDSRRRSQSATLPFNALSVSFSPRRVGLVFSSKGGKRTIVDVGRERDDKLEVAAKRLVRELNVWLRDYQ
;
A
#
# COMPACT_ATOMS: atom_id res chain seq x y z
N MET A 1 29.34 -70.13 15.24
CA MET A 1 30.13 -68.89 15.04
C MET A 1 31.20 -69.23 14.01
N VAL A 2 30.96 -68.86 12.75
CA VAL A 2 31.84 -69.18 11.62
C VAL A 2 32.31 -67.85 11.05
N ILE A 3 33.61 -67.61 11.17
CA ILE A 3 34.31 -66.47 10.57
C ILE A 3 34.71 -66.93 9.17
N ILE A 4 34.17 -66.27 8.13
CA ILE A 4 34.66 -66.42 6.76
C ILE A 4 35.45 -65.15 6.46
N ASP A 5 36.77 -65.31 6.53
CA ASP A 5 37.78 -64.33 6.14
C ASP A 5 38.07 -64.54 4.66
N GLU A 6 37.30 -63.88 3.78
CA GLU A 6 37.60 -63.80 2.35
C GLU A 6 37.93 -62.35 1.98
N LYS A 7 39.15 -61.96 2.34
CA LYS A 7 39.79 -60.75 1.85
C LYS A 7 40.22 -60.96 0.39
N CYS A 8 39.26 -60.92 -0.53
CA CYS A 8 39.53 -60.87 -1.96
C CYS A 8 40.29 -59.58 -2.29
N MET A 9 41.59 -59.71 -2.55
CA MET A 9 42.48 -58.68 -3.07
C MET A 9 42.07 -58.31 -4.50
N LEU A 10 41.08 -57.43 -4.64
CA LEU A 10 40.84 -56.76 -5.93
C LEU A 10 41.84 -55.59 -6.07
N PRO A 11 42.51 -55.45 -7.22
CA PRO A 11 43.35 -54.28 -7.47
C PRO A 11 42.49 -53.02 -7.44
N PRO A 12 43.01 -51.88 -6.94
CA PRO A 12 42.26 -50.64 -6.91
C PRO A 12 41.83 -50.26 -8.33
N PRO A 13 40.60 -49.73 -8.51
CA PRO A 13 40.13 -49.31 -9.83
C PRO A 13 41.06 -48.21 -10.38
N PRO A 14 41.29 -48.18 -11.69
CA PRO A 14 42.15 -47.19 -12.31
C PRO A 14 41.61 -45.77 -12.07
N PRO A 15 42.49 -44.75 -11.95
CA PRO A 15 42.06 -43.37 -11.79
C PRO A 15 41.20 -42.94 -12.99
N TYR A 16 40.05 -42.33 -12.71
CA TYR A 16 39.21 -41.73 -13.75
C TYR A 16 39.96 -40.55 -14.39
N ALA A 17 40.72 -40.80 -15.45
CA ALA A 17 41.28 -39.76 -16.29
C ALA A 17 40.18 -39.25 -17.25
N PRO A 18 39.92 -37.93 -17.31
CA PRO A 18 38.99 -37.38 -18.29
C PRO A 18 39.55 -37.59 -19.71
N PRO A 19 38.69 -37.85 -20.71
CA PRO A 19 39.13 -38.00 -22.09
C PRO A 19 39.82 -36.72 -22.59
N PRO A 20 40.89 -36.83 -23.41
CA PRO A 20 41.61 -35.67 -23.90
C PRO A 20 40.70 -34.83 -24.83
N GLY A 21 40.48 -33.57 -24.46
CA GLY A 21 39.69 -32.60 -25.25
C GLY A 21 38.45 -32.03 -24.57
N VAL A 22 38.16 -32.40 -23.31
CA VAL A 22 37.06 -31.79 -22.54
C VAL A 22 37.62 -30.78 -21.54
N ASP A 23 37.44 -29.49 -21.83
CA ASP A 23 37.71 -28.42 -20.87
C ASP A 23 36.85 -28.61 -19.61
N LEU A 24 37.49 -29.02 -18.51
CA LEU A 24 36.87 -29.15 -17.18
C LEU A 24 36.68 -27.79 -16.50
N ASN A 25 36.33 -26.75 -17.25
CA ASN A 25 35.86 -25.54 -16.61
C ASN A 25 34.49 -25.86 -16.02
N PRO A 26 34.31 -25.80 -14.68
CA PRO A 26 32.99 -25.97 -14.09
C PRO A 26 32.04 -24.96 -14.74
N PRO A 27 30.77 -25.32 -15.00
CA PRO A 27 29.81 -24.36 -15.54
C PRO A 27 29.90 -23.09 -14.68
N PRO A 28 29.88 -21.88 -15.27
CA PRO A 28 30.02 -20.65 -14.51
C PRO A 28 28.89 -20.59 -13.49
N PHE A 29 29.20 -20.97 -12.25
CA PHE A 29 28.29 -20.74 -11.15
C PHE A 29 28.13 -19.22 -11.08
N PRO A 30 26.90 -18.68 -11.15
CA PRO A 30 26.70 -17.25 -11.03
C PRO A 30 27.17 -16.84 -9.63
N SER A 31 28.43 -16.43 -9.52
CA SER A 31 29.09 -16.02 -8.27
C SER A 31 28.73 -14.59 -7.94
N HIS A 32 27.47 -14.20 -8.10
CA HIS A 32 26.94 -13.04 -7.42
C HIS A 32 26.44 -13.51 -6.07
N LYS A 33 27.34 -13.54 -5.08
CA LYS A 33 26.95 -13.61 -3.68
C LYS A 33 26.17 -12.35 -3.35
N VAL A 34 24.87 -12.33 -3.62
CA VAL A 34 23.98 -11.29 -3.14
C VAL A 34 24.05 -11.36 -1.63
N ALA A 35 24.51 -10.28 -0.99
CA ALA A 35 24.58 -10.21 0.46
C ALA A 35 23.19 -10.51 1.03
N LYS A 36 23.09 -11.56 1.86
CA LYS A 36 21.84 -11.92 2.54
C LYS A 36 21.55 -10.87 3.60
N THR A 37 20.78 -9.86 3.22
CA THR A 37 20.31 -8.79 4.12
C THR A 37 18.91 -9.12 4.61
N LEU A 38 18.45 -8.46 5.68
CA LEU A 38 17.05 -8.57 6.13
C LEU A 38 16.05 -8.23 5.02
N ALA A 39 16.46 -7.44 4.03
CA ALA A 39 15.65 -7.12 2.85
C ALA A 39 15.45 -8.30 1.87
N SER A 40 16.25 -9.37 2.00
CA SER A 40 16.10 -10.58 1.20
C SER A 40 15.13 -11.61 1.80
N LEU A 41 14.59 -11.34 3.00
CA LEU A 41 13.65 -12.24 3.66
C LEU A 41 12.28 -12.24 2.95
N PRO A 42 11.60 -13.41 2.89
CA PRO A 42 10.22 -13.48 2.41
C PRO A 42 9.27 -12.58 3.23
N PRO A 43 8.24 -11.96 2.62
CA PRO A 43 7.34 -11.04 3.32
C PRO A 43 6.63 -11.64 4.54
N HIS A 44 6.25 -12.92 4.49
CA HIS A 44 5.57 -13.60 5.60
C HIS A 44 6.47 -13.77 6.83
N ILE A 45 7.79 -13.96 6.64
CA ILE A 45 8.76 -14.05 7.74
C ILE A 45 8.94 -12.68 8.38
N LEU A 46 9.00 -11.61 7.58
CA LEU A 46 9.11 -10.25 8.10
C LEU A 46 7.86 -9.83 8.88
N LEU A 47 6.67 -10.16 8.36
CA LEU A 47 5.42 -9.95 9.11
C LEU A 47 5.42 -10.73 10.42
N TYR A 48 5.86 -11.99 10.41
CA TYR A 48 5.98 -12.78 11.63
C TYR A 48 6.92 -12.12 12.64
N ILE A 49 8.11 -11.68 12.22
CA ILE A 49 9.08 -10.96 13.08
C ILE A 49 8.42 -9.71 13.70
N VAL A 50 7.71 -8.92 12.90
CA VAL A 50 7.01 -7.73 13.38
C VAL A 50 5.88 -8.09 14.35
N HIS A 51 5.13 -9.16 14.11
CA HIS A 51 4.11 -9.62 15.06
C HIS A 51 4.70 -10.09 16.39
N GLN A 52 5.91 -10.67 16.38
CA GLN A 52 6.60 -11.08 17.61
C GLN A 52 7.06 -9.90 18.47
N THR A 53 7.09 -8.66 17.95
CA THR A 53 7.37 -7.48 18.79
C THR A 53 6.15 -7.04 19.60
N LEU A 54 4.94 -7.49 19.25
CA LEU A 54 3.73 -7.16 20.01
C LEU A 54 3.66 -7.98 21.31
N PRO A 55 3.10 -7.40 22.41
CA PRO A 55 2.97 -8.11 23.68
C PRO A 55 2.11 -9.38 23.54
N GLN A 56 2.73 -10.55 23.77
CA GLN A 56 2.03 -11.84 23.70
C GLN A 56 1.33 -12.17 25.02
N THR A 57 2.01 -11.93 26.14
CA THR A 57 1.54 -12.21 27.49
C THR A 57 1.02 -10.94 28.18
N SER A 58 0.03 -11.12 29.05
CA SER A 58 -0.38 -10.07 29.98
C SER A 58 0.73 -9.91 31.01
N GLY A 59 1.47 -8.81 30.97
CA GLY A 59 2.54 -8.56 31.94
C GLY A 59 1.93 -8.24 33.31
N GLU A 60 2.19 -9.06 34.32
CA GLU A 60 1.87 -8.75 35.72
C GLU A 60 3.00 -8.00 36.44
N PHE A 61 4.17 -7.83 35.80
CA PHE A 61 5.40 -7.49 36.51
C PHE A 61 5.80 -6.01 36.53
N ASP A 62 5.22 -5.15 35.69
CA ASP A 62 5.72 -3.76 35.51
C ASP A 62 4.66 -2.66 35.74
N GLY A 63 3.46 -3.01 36.25
CA GLY A 63 2.36 -2.06 36.43
C GLY A 63 1.70 -1.56 35.13
N GLU A 64 2.40 -1.61 34.00
CA GLU A 64 1.85 -1.32 32.66
C GLU A 64 0.94 -2.45 32.18
N GLY A 65 -0.28 -2.10 31.77
CA GLY A 65 -1.22 -3.05 31.18
C GLY A 65 -0.74 -3.55 29.81
N LYS A 66 -1.17 -4.77 29.41
CA LYS A 66 -0.89 -5.33 28.07
C LYS A 66 -1.25 -4.37 26.93
N ILE A 67 -2.35 -3.63 27.09
CA ILE A 67 -2.89 -2.69 26.09
C ILE A 67 -1.98 -1.47 25.94
N GLU A 68 -1.52 -0.91 27.06
CA GLU A 68 -0.59 0.23 27.08
C GLU A 68 0.73 -0.12 26.38
N ARG A 69 1.31 -1.27 26.74
CA ARG A 69 2.53 -1.78 26.08
C ARG A 69 2.33 -2.01 24.58
N GLN A 70 1.14 -2.49 24.20
CA GLN A 70 0.77 -2.66 22.79
C GLN A 70 0.72 -1.31 22.07
N ARG A 71 0.09 -0.28 22.66
CA ARG A 71 0.05 1.08 22.11
C ARG A 71 1.44 1.69 21.96
N LYS A 72 2.31 1.55 22.98
CA LYS A 72 3.72 1.98 22.92
C LYS A 72 4.48 1.29 21.79
N THR A 73 4.25 -0.01 21.58
CA THR A 73 4.87 -0.76 20.47
C THR A 73 4.36 -0.28 19.11
N LEU A 74 3.05 -0.08 18.95
CA LEU A 74 2.47 0.46 17.71
C LEU A 74 2.99 1.87 17.41
N TYR A 75 3.18 2.70 18.44
CA TYR A 75 3.81 4.01 18.32
C TYR A 75 5.24 3.92 17.82
N TRP A 76 6.06 3.10 18.47
CA TRP A 76 7.42 2.83 18.01
C TRP A 76 7.47 2.31 16.57
N MET A 77 6.53 1.46 16.14
CA MET A 77 6.44 1.02 14.75
C MET A 77 6.17 2.18 13.79
N SER A 78 5.29 3.10 14.20
CA SER A 78 4.89 4.29 13.43
C SER A 78 6.01 5.34 13.35
N ILE A 79 6.80 5.56 14.41
CA ILE A 79 7.82 6.62 14.39
C ILE A 79 9.26 6.12 14.16
N GLY A 80 9.52 4.83 14.35
CA GLY A 80 10.85 4.24 14.29
C GLY A 80 10.95 3.13 13.24
N LEU A 81 10.39 1.95 13.52
CA LEU A 81 10.67 0.73 12.73
C LEU A 81 10.33 0.89 11.23
N ARG A 82 9.24 1.60 10.91
CA ARG A 82 8.85 1.83 9.50
C ARG A 82 9.88 2.63 8.69
N LEU A 83 10.80 3.35 9.34
CA LEU A 83 11.80 4.20 8.68
C LEU A 83 13.10 3.44 8.34
N VAL A 84 13.27 2.21 8.82
CA VAL A 84 14.52 1.44 8.67
C VAL A 84 14.80 1.09 7.20
N ASN A 85 13.81 0.54 6.50
CA ASN A 85 13.86 0.29 5.06
C ASN A 85 12.45 0.10 4.48
N ARG A 86 12.34 0.05 3.16
CA ARG A 86 11.05 -0.10 2.45
C ARG A 86 10.26 -1.35 2.84
N ILE A 87 10.92 -2.44 3.20
CA ILE A 87 10.21 -3.69 3.48
C ILE A 87 9.67 -3.69 4.91
N PHE A 88 10.42 -3.13 5.87
CA PHE A 88 9.88 -2.82 7.19
C PHE A 88 8.75 -1.78 7.11
N TYR A 89 8.85 -0.77 6.23
CA TYR A 89 7.72 0.12 5.98
C TYR A 89 6.47 -0.65 5.58
N ILE A 90 6.56 -1.57 4.60
CA ILE A 90 5.41 -2.38 4.16
C ILE A 90 4.87 -3.25 5.31
N ALA A 91 5.74 -3.96 6.04
CA ALA A 91 5.33 -4.85 7.13
C ALA A 91 4.71 -4.08 8.30
N CYS A 92 5.33 -2.97 8.74
CA CYS A 92 4.79 -2.11 9.79
C CYS A 92 3.46 -1.50 9.38
N MET A 93 3.37 -0.93 8.18
CA MET A 93 2.12 -0.34 7.70
C MET A 93 1.03 -1.39 7.56
N HIS A 94 1.35 -2.63 7.16
CA HIS A 94 0.37 -3.72 7.14
C HIS A 94 -0.25 -3.94 8.53
N VAL A 95 0.58 -4.12 9.56
CA VAL A 95 0.10 -4.33 10.95
C VAL A 95 -0.65 -3.11 11.48
N LEU A 96 -0.13 -1.90 11.26
CA LEU A 96 -0.77 -0.66 11.69
C LEU A 96 -2.14 -0.49 11.02
N ARG A 97 -2.20 -0.64 9.69
CA ARG A 97 -3.45 -0.51 8.92
C ARG A 97 -4.46 -1.56 9.34
N SER A 98 -4.09 -2.84 9.48
CA SER A 98 -5.02 -3.89 9.91
C SER A 98 -5.55 -3.66 11.33
N THR A 99 -4.71 -3.13 12.22
CA THR A 99 -5.08 -2.86 13.62
C THR A 99 -6.05 -1.69 13.74
N TYR A 100 -5.81 -0.61 12.99
CA TYR A 100 -6.59 0.63 13.10
C TYR A 100 -7.74 0.74 12.11
N LEU A 101 -7.84 -0.15 11.11
CA LEU A 101 -8.92 -0.13 10.12
C LEU A 101 -10.33 -0.18 10.75
N PRO A 102 -10.63 -1.05 11.75
CA PRO A 102 -11.96 -1.06 12.37
C PRO A 102 -12.31 0.30 13.00
N ALA A 103 -11.38 0.87 13.77
CA ALA A 103 -11.57 2.19 14.39
C ALA A 103 -11.77 3.28 13.33
N TYR A 104 -10.95 3.28 12.28
CA TYR A 104 -11.10 4.21 11.15
C TYR A 104 -12.50 4.11 10.53
N THR A 105 -12.96 2.89 10.20
CA THR A 105 -14.28 2.68 9.57
C THR A 105 -15.46 3.10 10.45
N SER A 106 -15.32 3.00 11.77
CA SER A 106 -16.38 3.42 12.71
C SER A 106 -16.60 4.93 12.77
N LEU A 107 -15.58 5.71 12.43
CA LEU A 107 -15.61 7.18 12.46
C LEU A 107 -16.08 7.80 11.14
N ILE A 108 -16.37 6.97 10.13
CA ILE A 108 -16.78 7.45 8.82
C ILE A 108 -18.24 7.89 8.89
N HIS A 109 -18.46 9.15 8.53
CA HIS A 109 -19.79 9.75 8.53
C HIS A 109 -20.68 9.05 7.50
N LYS A 110 -21.83 8.56 7.94
CA LYS A 110 -22.90 8.18 6.99
C LYS A 110 -23.40 9.47 6.31
N PRO A 111 -23.63 9.47 4.99
CA PRO A 111 -23.75 8.33 4.07
C PRO A 111 -22.48 8.01 3.26
N TYR A 112 -21.30 8.45 3.71
CA TYR A 112 -20.05 8.21 3.00
C TYR A 112 -19.65 6.75 3.04
N SER A 113 -18.94 6.34 1.99
CA SER A 113 -18.34 5.02 1.89
C SER A 113 -16.84 5.10 2.12
N SER A 114 -16.23 3.94 2.31
CA SER A 114 -14.80 3.79 2.47
C SER A 114 -14.34 2.47 1.90
N ASP A 115 -13.21 2.51 1.21
CA ASP A 115 -12.49 1.31 0.80
C ASP A 115 -11.02 1.72 0.60
N PRO A 116 -10.23 1.77 1.69
CA PRO A 116 -8.82 2.15 1.64
C PRO A 116 -7.93 1.05 1.02
N PHE A 117 -8.46 -0.15 0.77
CA PHE A 117 -7.71 -1.28 0.20
C PHE A 117 -8.59 -2.05 -0.81
N PRO A 118 -8.86 -1.50 -2.00
CA PRO A 118 -9.63 -2.20 -3.01
C PRO A 118 -8.91 -3.48 -3.41
N MET A 119 -9.64 -4.60 -3.49
CA MET A 119 -9.08 -5.89 -3.92
C MET A 119 -8.57 -5.88 -5.37
N SER A 120 -8.77 -4.79 -6.10
CA SER A 120 -8.40 -4.59 -7.50
C SER A 120 -6.97 -4.05 -7.68
N VAL A 121 -6.00 -4.49 -6.88
CA VAL A 121 -4.58 -4.22 -7.19
C VAL A 121 -4.15 -5.26 -8.22
N PRO A 122 -3.77 -4.86 -9.46
CA PRO A 122 -3.22 -5.81 -10.42
C PRO A 122 -2.01 -6.48 -9.79
N THR A 123 -2.07 -7.81 -9.71
CA THR A 123 -0.94 -8.64 -9.29
C THR A 123 0.24 -8.25 -10.16
N PRO A 124 1.42 -7.91 -9.60
CA PRO A 124 2.58 -7.60 -10.43
C PRO A 124 2.98 -8.87 -11.18
N THR A 125 2.51 -9.00 -12.43
CA THR A 125 3.03 -9.99 -13.36
C THR A 125 4.52 -9.74 -13.54
N THR A 126 5.29 -10.81 -13.33
CA THR A 126 6.74 -10.84 -13.37
C THR A 126 7.24 -10.54 -14.79
N SER A 127 7.30 -9.27 -15.17
CA SER A 127 7.92 -8.86 -16.44
C SER A 127 8.45 -7.42 -16.34
N THR A 128 9.75 -7.36 -16.07
CA THR A 128 10.79 -6.47 -16.61
C THR A 128 10.54 -4.94 -16.65
N SER A 129 11.30 -4.25 -15.79
CA SER A 129 11.88 -2.90 -15.96
C SER A 129 11.00 -1.75 -16.47
N LEU A 130 10.23 -1.12 -15.57
CA LEU A 130 9.95 0.32 -15.60
C LEU A 130 9.96 0.85 -14.16
N PRO A 131 10.26 2.15 -13.92
CA PRO A 131 10.28 2.70 -12.57
C PRO A 131 8.85 2.65 -12.02
N LEU A 132 8.61 1.62 -11.21
CA LEU A 132 7.38 1.36 -10.50
C LEU A 132 7.09 2.60 -9.64
N ALA A 133 6.18 3.47 -10.11
CA ALA A 133 5.56 4.46 -9.23
C ALA A 133 5.19 3.74 -7.95
N SER A 134 5.58 4.29 -6.78
CA SER A 134 5.47 3.59 -5.50
C SER A 134 4.07 2.95 -5.36
N PRO A 135 3.96 1.61 -5.47
CA PRO A 135 2.67 0.92 -5.59
C PRO A 135 1.81 1.07 -4.32
N VAL A 136 2.38 1.63 -3.26
CA VAL A 136 1.74 1.79 -1.96
C VAL A 136 0.98 3.12 -1.82
N ASN A 137 1.30 4.15 -2.62
CA ASN A 137 0.81 5.51 -2.36
C ASN A 137 0.07 6.19 -3.53
N ALA A 138 0.28 5.77 -4.78
CA ALA A 138 -0.15 6.59 -5.93
C ALA A 138 -1.61 6.39 -6.37
N LEU A 139 -2.19 5.22 -6.11
CA LEU A 139 -3.45 4.81 -6.75
C LEU A 139 -4.70 4.99 -5.90
N GLN A 140 -4.57 4.74 -4.60
CA GLN A 140 -5.66 4.81 -3.64
C GLN A 140 -5.35 5.91 -2.63
N ARG A 141 -5.97 7.07 -2.83
CA ARG A 141 -5.68 8.27 -2.05
C ARG A 141 -6.29 8.18 -0.66
N GLU A 142 -7.40 7.46 -0.51
CA GLU A 142 -8.00 7.19 0.80
C GLU A 142 -7.04 6.43 1.74
N THR A 143 -6.17 5.57 1.20
CA THR A 143 -5.13 4.89 2.00
C THR A 143 -4.21 5.88 2.70
N GLN A 144 -3.90 7.03 2.09
CA GLN A 144 -3.09 8.07 2.72
C GLN A 144 -3.83 8.73 3.89
N VAL A 145 -5.16 8.88 3.78
CA VAL A 145 -5.99 9.41 4.87
C VAL A 145 -6.00 8.44 6.05
N LEU A 146 -6.09 7.14 5.79
CA LEU A 146 -5.91 6.12 6.84
C LEU A 146 -4.52 6.21 7.48
N ASP A 147 -3.47 6.42 6.70
CA ASP A 147 -2.11 6.57 7.24
C ASP A 147 -1.96 7.83 8.12
N TYR A 148 -2.61 8.94 7.77
CA TYR A 148 -2.69 10.13 8.62
C TYR A 148 -3.47 9.86 9.90
N PHE A 149 -4.61 9.16 9.80
CA PHE A 149 -5.38 8.74 10.97
C PHE A 149 -4.55 7.89 11.92
N ILE A 150 -3.81 6.90 11.41
CA ILE A 150 -2.91 6.05 12.21
C ILE A 150 -1.86 6.91 12.90
N ALA A 151 -1.20 7.82 12.18
CA ALA A 151 -0.16 8.66 12.75
C ALA A 151 -0.68 9.53 13.91
N LEU A 152 -1.90 10.05 13.80
CA LEU A 152 -2.56 10.80 14.87
C LEU A 152 -2.99 9.89 16.01
N LYS A 153 -3.74 8.83 15.71
CA LYS A 153 -4.36 7.97 16.70
C LYS A 153 -3.34 7.23 17.58
N VAL A 154 -2.29 6.71 16.98
CA VAL A 154 -1.26 5.98 17.73
C VAL A 154 -0.53 6.92 18.71
N ARG A 155 -0.30 8.18 18.32
CA ARG A 155 0.29 9.18 19.22
C ARG A 155 -0.67 9.54 20.34
N GLU A 156 -1.93 9.77 19.99
CA GLU A 156 -2.99 10.10 20.95
C GLU A 156 -3.16 9.01 22.01
N ASP A 157 -3.17 7.75 21.59
CA ASP A 157 -3.30 6.59 22.47
C ASP A 157 -2.16 6.53 23.50
N VAL A 158 -0.90 6.80 23.08
CA VAL A 158 0.25 6.80 24.00
C VAL A 158 0.22 8.00 24.96
N TRP A 159 -0.16 9.18 24.48
CA TRP A 159 -0.25 10.36 25.35
C TRP A 159 -1.37 10.27 26.39
N ALA A 160 -2.49 9.66 26.02
CA ALA A 160 -3.56 9.36 26.97
C ALA A 160 -3.12 8.38 28.07
N ASP A 161 -2.24 7.43 27.74
CA ASP A 161 -1.68 6.49 28.72
C ASP A 161 -0.61 7.16 29.61
N ASP A 162 0.25 8.02 29.06
CA ASP A 162 1.36 8.66 29.78
C ASP A 162 0.91 9.80 30.71
N THR A 163 -0.26 10.42 30.49
CA THR A 163 -0.67 11.60 31.26
C THR A 163 -2.20 11.72 31.39
N GLU A 164 -2.71 11.66 32.62
CA GLU A 164 -4.14 11.87 32.93
C GLU A 164 -4.66 13.28 32.59
N LEU A 165 -3.76 14.25 32.45
CA LEU A 165 -4.07 15.63 32.06
C LEU A 165 -4.06 15.84 30.54
N HIS A 166 -3.90 14.79 29.75
CA HIS A 166 -3.92 14.88 28.29
C HIS A 166 -5.31 15.27 27.80
N LEU A 167 -5.40 16.37 27.05
CA LEU A 167 -6.65 16.85 26.46
C LEU A 167 -6.72 16.41 25.01
N GLU A 168 -7.74 15.63 24.68
CA GLU A 168 -7.91 15.07 23.34
C GLU A 168 -8.07 16.15 22.28
N ARG A 169 -7.36 16.01 21.15
CA ARG A 169 -7.42 16.96 20.03
C ARG A 169 -8.43 16.51 18.97
N ASP A 170 -9.71 16.51 19.34
CA ASP A 170 -10.83 16.07 18.48
C ASP A 170 -10.87 16.76 17.12
N GLU A 171 -10.42 18.01 17.04
CA GLU A 171 -10.42 18.80 15.80
C GLU A 171 -9.60 18.15 14.67
N SER A 172 -8.49 17.49 15.02
CA SER A 172 -7.63 16.82 14.02
C SER A 172 -8.33 15.63 13.37
N PHE A 173 -9.22 14.95 14.09
CA PHE A 173 -10.04 13.87 13.55
C PHE A 173 -11.21 14.41 12.73
N ARG A 174 -11.80 15.55 13.12
CA ARG A 174 -12.87 16.20 12.34
C ARG A 174 -12.40 16.52 10.92
N ASP A 175 -11.25 17.17 10.76
CA ASP A 175 -10.72 17.49 9.42
C ASP A 175 -10.49 16.24 8.56
N LEU A 176 -10.05 15.13 9.18
CA LEU A 176 -9.88 13.86 8.49
C LEU A 176 -11.20 13.32 7.93
N PHE A 177 -12.28 13.29 8.72
CA PHE A 177 -13.53 12.64 8.34
C PHE A 177 -14.54 13.57 7.65
N ASP A 178 -14.47 14.89 7.89
CA ASP A 178 -15.35 15.86 7.23
C ASP A 178 -14.84 16.30 5.85
N LEU A 179 -13.52 16.31 5.65
CA LEU A 179 -12.91 16.83 4.43
C LEU A 179 -11.98 15.83 3.75
N MET A 180 -10.94 15.33 4.43
CA MET A 180 -9.88 14.57 3.76
C MET A 180 -10.37 13.21 3.25
N GLN A 181 -11.07 12.45 4.09
CA GLN A 181 -11.62 11.14 3.76
C GLN A 181 -12.62 11.22 2.61
N PRO A 182 -13.70 12.02 2.68
CA PRO A 182 -14.69 12.03 1.61
C PRO A 182 -14.13 12.60 0.31
N ARG A 183 -13.18 13.54 0.38
CA ARG A 183 -12.44 14.02 -0.79
C ARG A 183 -11.63 12.90 -1.43
N ALA A 184 -10.75 12.24 -0.67
CA ALA A 184 -9.87 11.19 -1.18
C ALA A 184 -10.69 10.00 -1.72
N ARG A 185 -11.76 9.62 -1.01
CA ARG A 185 -12.70 8.60 -1.46
C ARG A 185 -13.36 8.97 -2.79
N THR A 186 -13.79 10.21 -2.94
CA THR A 186 -14.38 10.69 -4.20
C THR A 186 -13.36 10.65 -5.33
N GLU A 187 -12.09 11.00 -5.07
CA GLU A 187 -11.00 10.88 -6.06
C GLU A 187 -10.83 9.42 -6.52
N ASP A 188 -10.82 8.48 -5.58
CA ASP A 188 -10.69 7.05 -5.88
C ASP A 188 -11.92 6.51 -6.65
N LEU A 189 -13.13 6.95 -6.29
CA LEU A 189 -14.36 6.60 -7.03
C LEU A 189 -14.37 7.17 -8.45
N VAL A 190 -13.92 8.42 -8.63
CA VAL A 190 -13.77 9.04 -9.96
C VAL A 190 -12.78 8.25 -10.81
N ARG A 191 -11.66 7.78 -10.23
CA ARG A 191 -10.73 6.87 -10.93
C ARG A 191 -11.45 5.62 -11.40
N VAL A 192 -12.13 4.92 -10.50
CA VAL A 192 -12.83 3.66 -10.81
C VAL A 192 -13.85 3.89 -11.92
N PHE A 193 -14.79 4.84 -11.75
CA PHE A 193 -15.83 5.07 -12.76
C PHE A 193 -15.27 5.62 -14.08
N GLY A 194 -14.26 6.48 -14.03
CA GLY A 194 -13.62 7.07 -15.21
C GLY A 194 -12.78 6.08 -16.00
N GLU A 195 -12.12 5.13 -15.34
CA GLU A 195 -11.40 4.02 -15.96
C GLU A 195 -12.37 3.08 -16.68
N HIS A 196 -13.49 2.72 -16.03
CA HIS A 196 -14.56 1.91 -16.65
C HIS A 196 -15.18 2.61 -17.86
N ALA A 197 -15.31 3.94 -17.82
CA ALA A 197 -15.79 4.74 -18.94
C ALA A 197 -14.73 4.95 -20.05
N GLY A 198 -13.48 4.54 -19.83
CA GLY A 198 -12.38 4.75 -20.78
C GLY A 198 -11.91 6.20 -20.90
N ILE A 199 -12.21 7.04 -19.91
CA ILE A 199 -11.91 8.48 -19.89
C ILE A 199 -10.62 8.78 -19.11
N ILE A 200 -10.36 8.02 -18.05
CA ILE A 200 -9.20 8.18 -17.18
C ILE A 200 -8.21 7.05 -17.43
N SER A 201 -6.93 7.40 -17.56
CA SER A 201 -5.83 6.46 -17.66
C SER A 201 -5.04 6.40 -16.36
N VAL A 202 -4.67 5.18 -15.96
CA VAL A 202 -3.74 4.91 -14.88
C VAL A 202 -2.42 4.48 -15.50
N THR A 203 -1.35 5.24 -15.25
CA THR A 203 -0.02 4.98 -15.82
C THR A 203 0.43 3.57 -15.45
N GLY A 204 0.55 2.68 -16.44
CA GLY A 204 0.95 1.27 -16.24
C GLY A 204 0.15 0.26 -17.08
N CYS A 205 -1.04 0.61 -17.57
CA CYS A 205 -1.79 -0.23 -18.51
C CYS A 205 -1.51 0.20 -19.96
N VAL A 206 -0.41 -0.30 -20.54
CA VAL A 206 -0.08 -0.06 -21.95
C VAL A 206 -0.60 -1.22 -22.80
N ASP A 207 -1.93 -1.33 -22.94
CA ASP A 207 -2.50 -2.10 -24.06
C ASP A 207 -2.38 -1.26 -25.34
N SER A 208 -1.16 -1.23 -25.86
CA SER A 208 -0.73 -0.45 -27.03
C SER A 208 -1.25 -0.97 -28.36
N ARG A 209 -2.33 -1.77 -28.39
CA ARG A 209 -2.74 -2.44 -29.63
C ARG A 209 -4.06 -2.00 -30.27
N ARG A 210 -5.05 -1.40 -29.59
CA ARG A 210 -6.36 -1.16 -30.25
C ARG A 210 -7.26 0.00 -29.75
N ARG A 211 -6.73 1.17 -29.37
CA ARG A 211 -7.61 2.35 -29.20
C ARG A 211 -7.11 3.57 -29.96
N SER A 212 -7.72 3.75 -31.12
CA SER A 212 -7.84 5.00 -31.85
C SER A 212 -8.24 6.16 -30.93
N GLN A 213 -7.35 7.15 -30.79
CA GLN A 213 -7.62 8.60 -30.67
C GLN A 213 -8.60 9.14 -29.59
N SER A 214 -9.06 8.37 -28.61
CA SER A 214 -9.79 8.96 -27.46
C SER A 214 -8.80 9.59 -26.48
N ALA A 215 -8.84 10.92 -26.30
CA ALA A 215 -7.98 11.65 -25.39
C ALA A 215 -8.29 11.28 -23.93
N THR A 216 -7.54 10.34 -23.35
CA THR A 216 -7.69 9.95 -21.94
C THR A 216 -6.89 10.87 -21.02
N LEU A 217 -7.43 11.19 -19.85
CA LEU A 217 -6.76 12.02 -18.85
C LEU A 217 -5.97 11.15 -17.84
N PRO A 218 -4.73 11.49 -17.51
CA PRO A 218 -3.97 10.74 -16.50
C PRO A 218 -4.52 11.01 -15.09
N PHE A 219 -4.80 9.95 -14.31
CA PHE A 219 -5.36 10.07 -12.96
C PHE A 219 -4.50 10.94 -12.02
N ASN A 220 -3.18 10.86 -12.14
CA ASN A 220 -2.24 11.64 -11.31
C ASN A 220 -2.34 13.15 -11.54
N ALA A 221 -2.92 13.59 -12.67
CA ALA A 221 -3.16 15.01 -12.94
C ALA A 221 -4.52 15.50 -12.41
N LEU A 222 -5.39 14.60 -11.94
CA LEU A 222 -6.72 14.94 -11.46
C LEU A 222 -6.75 15.06 -9.94
N SER A 223 -7.54 15.97 -9.40
CA SER A 223 -7.84 16.07 -7.97
C SER A 223 -9.27 16.57 -7.79
N VAL A 224 -9.88 16.26 -6.65
CA VAL A 224 -11.22 16.72 -6.32
C VAL A 224 -11.12 17.90 -5.35
N SER A 225 -11.83 18.97 -5.68
CA SER A 225 -12.20 20.01 -4.72
C SER A 225 -13.51 19.59 -4.07
N PHE A 226 -13.51 19.42 -2.75
CA PHE A 226 -14.66 18.90 -2.01
C PHE A 226 -15.20 19.96 -1.06
N SER A 227 -16.51 20.21 -1.12
CA SER A 227 -17.22 21.09 -0.21
C SER A 227 -18.61 20.51 0.13
N PRO A 228 -19.31 21.05 1.16
CA PRO A 228 -20.64 20.56 1.53
C PRO A 228 -21.69 20.70 0.43
N ARG A 229 -21.54 21.70 -0.47
CA ARG A 229 -22.56 22.05 -1.48
C ARG A 229 -22.11 21.78 -2.93
N ARG A 230 -20.82 21.55 -3.15
CA ARG A 230 -20.22 21.41 -4.47
C ARG A 230 -19.06 20.46 -4.45
N VAL A 231 -18.88 19.74 -5.55
CA VAL A 231 -17.70 18.92 -5.80
C VAL A 231 -17.17 19.25 -7.18
N GLY A 232 -15.88 19.60 -7.27
CA GLY A 232 -15.23 19.96 -8.51
C GLY A 232 -14.10 19.00 -8.85
N LEU A 233 -13.92 18.72 -10.14
CA LEU A 233 -12.74 18.03 -10.65
C LEU A 233 -11.74 19.06 -11.17
N VAL A 234 -10.54 19.03 -10.59
CA VAL A 234 -9.43 19.93 -10.88
C VAL A 234 -8.38 19.17 -11.68
N PHE A 235 -7.98 19.74 -12.81
CA PHE A 235 -6.90 19.23 -13.65
C PHE A 235 -5.64 20.07 -13.45
N SER A 236 -4.54 19.39 -13.16
CA SER A 236 -3.21 19.96 -12.98
C SER A 236 -2.37 19.70 -14.22
N SER A 237 -2.00 20.75 -14.94
CA SER A 237 -1.08 20.68 -16.08
C SER A 237 0.17 21.54 -15.81
N LYS A 238 1.16 21.50 -16.71
CA LYS A 238 2.39 22.30 -16.61
C LYS A 238 2.11 23.80 -16.47
N GLY A 239 0.96 24.28 -16.94
CA GLY A 239 0.52 25.68 -16.87
C GLY A 239 -0.32 26.05 -15.64
N GLY A 240 -0.53 25.14 -14.69
CA GLY A 240 -1.29 25.42 -13.46
C GLY A 240 -2.45 24.45 -13.22
N LYS A 241 -3.25 24.77 -12.19
CA LYS A 241 -4.41 23.99 -11.77
C LYS A 241 -5.69 24.73 -12.16
N ARG A 242 -6.61 24.04 -12.82
CA ARG A 242 -7.93 24.60 -13.16
C ARG A 242 -9.04 23.60 -12.85
N THR A 243 -10.18 24.09 -12.37
CA THR A 243 -11.40 23.30 -12.26
C THR A 243 -11.98 23.10 -13.66
N ILE A 244 -12.14 21.86 -14.09
CA ILE A 244 -12.66 21.50 -15.42
C ILE A 244 -14.14 21.10 -15.37
N VAL A 245 -14.58 20.56 -14.24
CA VAL A 245 -15.96 20.12 -14.01
C VAL A 245 -16.35 20.50 -12.60
N ASP A 246 -17.58 20.93 -12.40
CA ASP A 246 -18.13 21.23 -11.08
C ASP A 246 -19.60 20.83 -11.03
N VAL A 247 -19.96 20.08 -9.99
CA VAL A 247 -21.32 19.58 -9.79
C VAL A 247 -21.86 19.99 -8.43
N GLY A 248 -23.15 20.31 -8.40
CA GLY A 248 -23.89 20.51 -7.16
C GLY A 248 -23.96 19.22 -6.34
N ARG A 249 -23.86 19.38 -5.03
CA ARG A 249 -23.94 18.29 -4.06
C ARG A 249 -24.84 18.70 -2.90
N GLU A 250 -25.68 17.77 -2.47
CA GLU A 250 -26.41 17.90 -1.21
C GLU A 250 -25.64 17.24 -0.05
N ARG A 251 -25.90 17.68 1.19
CA ARG A 251 -25.17 17.17 2.36
C ARG A 251 -25.30 15.65 2.52
N ASP A 252 -26.48 15.13 2.20
CA ASP A 252 -26.84 13.72 2.33
C ASP A 252 -26.60 12.89 1.05
N ASP A 253 -25.96 13.48 0.04
CA ASP A 253 -25.56 12.75 -1.16
C ASP A 253 -24.45 11.73 -0.84
N LYS A 254 -24.65 10.49 -1.32
CA LYS A 254 -23.60 9.46 -1.35
C LYS A 254 -22.45 9.90 -2.25
N LEU A 255 -21.22 9.58 -1.86
CA LEU A 255 -20.01 9.94 -2.63
C LEU A 255 -19.99 9.33 -4.03
N GLU A 256 -20.56 8.13 -4.20
CA GLU A 256 -20.68 7.45 -5.50
C GLU A 256 -21.56 8.22 -6.47
N VAL A 257 -22.60 8.91 -5.98
CA VAL A 257 -23.50 9.70 -6.81
C VAL A 257 -22.76 10.92 -7.34
N ALA A 258 -22.04 11.63 -6.45
CA ALA A 258 -21.21 12.77 -6.83
C ALA A 258 -20.11 12.36 -7.83
N ALA A 259 -19.39 11.27 -7.57
CA ALA A 259 -18.35 10.75 -8.46
C ALA A 259 -18.90 10.37 -9.85
N LYS A 260 -20.06 9.71 -9.92
CA LYS A 260 -20.72 9.39 -11.20
C LYS A 260 -21.14 10.65 -11.96
N ARG A 261 -21.67 11.67 -11.27
CA ARG A 261 -22.00 12.97 -11.90
C ARG A 261 -20.74 13.63 -12.47
N LEU A 262 -19.65 13.69 -11.71
CA LEU A 262 -18.36 14.22 -12.18
C LEU A 262 -17.85 13.51 -13.43
N VAL A 263 -17.89 12.18 -13.49
CA VAL A 263 -17.42 11.42 -14.65
C VAL A 263 -18.31 11.63 -15.88
N ARG A 264 -19.63 11.79 -15.69
CA ARG A 264 -20.55 12.12 -16.80
C ARG A 264 -20.24 13.49 -17.39
N GLU A 265 -20.13 14.51 -16.55
CA GLU A 265 -19.80 15.87 -16.99
C GLU A 265 -18.39 15.93 -17.59
N LEU A 266 -17.44 15.15 -17.07
CA LEU A 266 -16.09 15.04 -17.64
C LEU A 266 -16.13 14.47 -19.07
N ASN A 267 -17.00 13.49 -19.33
CA ASN A 267 -17.18 12.93 -20.67
C ASN A 267 -17.74 13.98 -21.65
N VAL A 268 -18.69 14.80 -21.21
CA VAL A 268 -19.24 15.91 -22.00
C VAL A 268 -18.13 16.92 -22.30
N TRP A 269 -17.40 17.35 -21.26
CA TRP A 269 -16.29 18.29 -21.39
C TRP A 269 -15.21 17.82 -22.37
N LEU A 270 -14.88 16.52 -22.37
CA LEU A 270 -13.89 15.97 -23.31
C LEU A 270 -14.37 15.97 -24.76
N ARG A 271 -15.67 15.76 -25.00
CA ARG A 271 -16.24 15.80 -26.35
C ARG A 271 -16.28 17.21 -26.90
N ASP A 272 -16.57 18.20 -26.06
CA ASP A 272 -16.60 19.61 -26.46
C ASP A 272 -15.21 20.19 -26.77
N TYR A 273 -14.14 19.51 -26.32
CA TYR A 273 -12.76 19.95 -26.48
C TYR A 273 -12.00 19.21 -27.61
N GLN A 274 -12.64 18.23 -28.28
CA GLN A 274 -12.10 17.49 -29.44
C GLN A 274 -12.67 18.04 -30.75
#